data_AF-A0A0F9NMU3-F1
#
_entry.id   AF-A0A0F9NMU3-F1
#
_cell.length_a   1.000
_cell.length_b   1.000
_cell.length_c   1.000
_cell.angle_alpha   90.00
_cell.angle_beta   90.00
_cell.angle_gamma   90.00
#
_symmetry.space_group_name_H-M   'P 1'
#
loop_
_entity.id
_entity.type
_entity.pdbx_description
1 polymer ?
#
loop_
_entity_poly.entity_id
_entity_poly.type
_entity_poly.pdbx_seq_one_letter_code
_entity_poly.pdbx_strand_id
1 'polypeptide(L)'
;RLGYLKGFFKLMSSMYRYSNKQNNPDNLDIMGERSLATTCAVAFTVSRMPIEIPDQFVPERMCGKGKWPSPQFAQFLQTGSMIYGPGFPLSIGVPGLYGNALFYADLTQNGGQYAGDLPNQPDPGAINRYIRKVKRGKVKPLDFVLYVPVEFVKFAGKKVPNIETTDDPTKIFTASFQNNNEIWS
;
A
#
# COMPACT_ATOMS: atom_id res chain seq x y z
N ARG A 1 -18.96 -12.54 5.29
CA ARG A 1 -18.17 -13.06 4.14
C ARG A 1 -16.94 -12.22 3.81
N LEU A 2 -16.96 -10.89 4.02
CA LEU A 2 -15.84 -9.99 3.67
C LEU A 2 -14.69 -9.90 4.71
N GLY A 3 -14.75 -10.72 5.76
CA GLY A 3 -13.80 -10.65 6.88
C GLY A 3 -12.33 -10.89 6.51
N TYR A 4 -12.06 -11.56 5.39
CA TYR A 4 -10.69 -11.78 4.91
C TYR A 4 -10.01 -10.48 4.46
N LEU A 5 -10.74 -9.56 3.82
CA LEU A 5 -10.21 -8.25 3.40
C LEU A 5 -9.87 -7.40 4.62
N LYS A 6 -10.81 -7.34 5.58
CA LYS A 6 -10.64 -6.61 6.83
C LYS A 6 -9.54 -7.22 7.70
N GLY A 7 -9.49 -8.54 7.80
CA GLY A 7 -8.50 -9.28 8.59
C GLY A 7 -7.09 -9.08 8.06
N PHE A 8 -6.90 -9.23 6.74
CA PHE A 8 -5.61 -8.95 6.10
C PHE A 8 -5.21 -7.48 6.31
N PHE A 9 -6.13 -6.54 6.08
CA PHE A 9 -5.87 -5.12 6.27
C PHE A 9 -5.37 -4.85 7.68
N LYS A 10 -6.15 -5.22 8.71
CA LYS A 10 -5.81 -4.98 10.12
C LYS A 10 -4.48 -5.59 10.53
N LEU A 11 -4.21 -6.82 10.09
CA LEU A 11 -2.95 -7.49 10.38
C LEU A 11 -1.78 -6.70 9.81
N MET A 12 -1.85 -6.33 8.53
CA MET A 12 -0.76 -5.64 7.86
C MET A 12 -0.60 -4.20 8.34
N SER A 13 -1.68 -3.45 8.51
CA SER A 13 -1.63 -2.08 9.03
C SER A 13 -1.03 -2.05 10.43
N SER A 14 -1.47 -2.94 11.33
CA SER A 14 -0.91 -3.06 12.68
C SER A 14 0.58 -3.37 12.65
N MET A 15 1.00 -4.35 11.84
CA MET A 15 2.41 -4.73 11.75
C MET A 15 3.34 -3.58 11.35
N TYR A 16 2.90 -2.73 10.41
CA TYR A 16 3.70 -1.61 9.90
C TYR A 16 3.56 -0.35 10.73
N ARG A 17 2.40 -0.16 11.37
CA ARG A 17 2.18 0.90 12.36
C ARG A 17 3.12 0.74 13.55
N TYR A 18 3.26 -0.50 14.05
CA TYR A 18 4.11 -0.83 15.19
C TYR A 18 5.57 -1.19 14.82
N SER A 19 6.01 -0.92 13.58
CA SER A 19 7.43 -1.06 13.17
C SER A 19 8.16 0.27 13.04
N ASN A 20 7.47 1.38 13.32
CA ASN A 20 8.05 2.70 13.42
C ASN A 20 7.29 3.48 14.49
N LYS A 21 8.03 3.96 15.49
CA LYS A 21 7.52 4.75 16.62
C LYS A 21 6.71 5.98 16.20
N GLN A 22 7.05 6.59 15.06
CA GLN A 22 6.37 7.79 14.55
C GLN A 22 5.00 7.48 13.93
N ASN A 23 4.75 6.22 13.57
CA ASN A 23 3.52 5.81 12.90
C ASN A 23 2.38 5.45 13.87
N ASN A 24 2.63 5.45 15.18
CA ASN A 24 1.64 5.06 16.18
C ASN A 24 1.66 6.00 17.40
N PRO A 25 0.49 6.28 18.01
CA PRO A 25 0.39 7.24 19.11
C PRO A 25 1.09 6.76 20.39
N ASP A 26 1.30 5.45 20.52
CA ASP A 26 1.88 4.83 21.71
C ASP A 26 3.43 4.86 21.69
N ASN A 27 4.05 5.36 20.62
CA ASN A 27 5.50 5.43 20.44
C ASN A 27 6.19 4.05 20.55
N LEU A 28 5.48 2.99 20.14
CA LEU A 28 5.90 1.59 20.21
C LEU A 28 6.61 1.14 18.95
N ASP A 29 7.53 0.18 19.09
CA ASP A 29 8.29 -0.43 17.99
C ASP A 29 8.41 -1.95 18.14
N ILE A 30 7.28 -2.60 18.40
CA ILE A 30 7.22 -4.04 18.67
C ILE A 30 7.62 -4.85 17.43
N MET A 31 7.42 -4.29 16.23
CA MET A 31 7.64 -4.96 14.95
C MET A 31 8.88 -4.44 14.20
N GLY A 32 9.72 -3.62 14.84
CA GLY A 32 10.91 -3.03 14.23
C GLY A 32 11.88 -4.07 13.66
N GLU A 33 12.24 -5.08 14.45
CA GLU A 33 13.16 -6.15 14.01
C GLU A 33 12.60 -6.95 12.82
N ARG A 34 11.30 -7.27 12.84
CA ARG A 34 10.63 -7.93 11.72
C ARG A 34 10.66 -7.05 10.46
N SER A 35 10.48 -5.74 10.64
CA SER A 35 10.54 -4.79 9.54
C SER A 35 11.94 -4.71 8.93
N LEU A 36 12.99 -4.75 9.76
CA LEU A 36 14.38 -4.84 9.30
C LEU A 36 14.63 -6.11 8.48
N ALA A 37 14.18 -7.28 8.96
CA ALA A 37 14.31 -8.53 8.21
C ALA A 37 13.62 -8.46 6.84
N THR A 38 12.42 -7.86 6.80
CA THR A 38 11.66 -7.68 5.55
C THR A 38 12.32 -6.66 4.62
N THR A 39 12.89 -5.58 5.17
CA THR A 39 13.69 -4.58 4.43
C THR A 39 14.89 -5.25 3.76
N CYS A 40 15.62 -6.10 4.49
CA CYS A 40 16.74 -6.87 3.94
C CYS A 40 16.30 -7.82 2.81
N ALA A 41 15.14 -8.48 2.95
CA ALA A 41 14.59 -9.34 1.90
C ALA A 41 14.25 -8.55 0.62
N VAL A 42 13.69 -7.35 0.77
CA VAL A 42 13.44 -6.43 -0.35
C VAL A 42 14.76 -5.98 -0.98
N ALA A 43 15.74 -5.58 -0.16
CA ALA A 43 17.06 -5.17 -0.64
C ALA A 43 17.75 -6.28 -1.46
N PHE A 44 17.68 -7.52 -0.98
CA PHE A 44 18.18 -8.70 -1.69
C PHE A 44 17.42 -8.97 -2.99
N THR A 45 16.11 -8.75 -3.02
CA THR A 45 15.31 -8.89 -4.24
C THR A 45 15.73 -7.86 -5.28
N VAL A 46 15.91 -6.59 -4.87
CA VAL A 46 16.39 -5.51 -5.73
C VAL A 46 17.80 -5.82 -6.25
N SER A 47 18.72 -6.27 -5.39
CA SER A 47 20.08 -6.61 -5.82
C SER A 47 20.10 -7.72 -6.86
N ARG A 48 19.08 -8.59 -6.91
CA ARG A 48 18.97 -9.67 -7.90
C ARG A 48 18.34 -9.26 -9.23
N MET A 49 17.91 -8.01 -9.39
CA MET A 49 17.34 -7.55 -10.66
C MET A 49 18.37 -7.64 -11.80
N PRO A 50 17.93 -8.02 -13.02
CA PRO A 50 18.82 -8.13 -14.18
C PRO A 50 19.22 -6.77 -14.76
N ILE A 51 18.62 -5.69 -14.25
CA ILE A 51 18.88 -4.30 -14.63
C ILE A 51 19.42 -3.53 -13.43
N GLU A 52 20.11 -2.43 -13.71
CA GLU A 52 20.45 -1.45 -12.67
C GLU A 52 19.42 -0.32 -12.68
N ILE A 53 19.02 0.11 -11.49
CA ILE A 53 18.14 1.26 -11.29
C ILE A 53 18.80 2.23 -10.30
N PRO A 54 18.53 3.55 -10.41
CA PRO A 54 19.04 4.50 -9.44
C PRO A 54 18.39 4.29 -8.07
N ASP A 55 19.19 4.49 -7.02
CA ASP A 55 18.68 4.67 -5.67
C ASP A 55 18.08 6.08 -5.56
N GLN A 56 16.80 6.17 -5.19
CA GLN A 56 16.10 7.46 -5.16
C GLN A 56 16.49 8.35 -3.96
N PHE A 57 17.17 7.81 -2.95
CA PHE A 57 17.56 8.55 -1.74
C PHE A 57 19.05 8.79 -1.63
N VAL A 58 19.88 8.05 -2.36
CA VAL A 58 21.33 8.23 -2.41
C VAL A 58 21.74 8.63 -3.83
N PRO A 59 22.11 9.91 -4.06
CA PRO A 59 22.54 10.38 -5.37
C PRO A 59 23.65 9.51 -5.98
N GLU A 60 23.59 9.29 -7.29
CA GLU A 60 24.59 8.54 -8.09
C GLU A 60 24.74 7.05 -7.72
N ARG A 61 24.06 6.55 -6.69
CA ARG A 61 24.04 5.13 -6.36
C ARG A 61 23.10 4.38 -7.30
N MET A 62 23.58 3.24 -7.78
CA MET A 62 22.80 2.29 -8.56
C MET A 62 22.64 0.99 -7.75
N CYS A 63 21.49 0.33 -7.90
CA CYS A 63 21.21 -0.98 -7.32
C CYS A 63 20.67 -1.96 -8.39
N GLY A 64 20.78 -3.26 -8.14
CA GLY A 64 20.58 -4.32 -9.14
C GLY A 64 21.90 -4.94 -9.60
N LYS A 65 21.84 -6.08 -10.30
CA LYS A 65 23.03 -6.86 -10.75
C LYS A 65 24.07 -7.14 -9.65
N GLY A 66 23.60 -7.44 -8.44
CA GLY A 66 24.41 -7.70 -7.25
C GLY A 66 24.60 -6.49 -6.34
N LYS A 67 24.28 -5.27 -6.79
CA LYS A 67 24.38 -4.05 -5.98
C LYS A 67 23.14 -3.88 -5.10
N TRP A 68 23.35 -3.72 -3.80
CA TRP A 68 22.26 -3.52 -2.85
C TRP A 68 21.76 -2.07 -2.87
N PRO A 69 20.45 -1.83 -2.71
CA PRO A 69 19.92 -0.49 -2.46
C PRO A 69 20.34 0.02 -1.07
N SER A 70 20.21 1.33 -0.85
CA SER A 70 20.27 1.88 0.50
C SER A 70 19.15 1.30 1.39
N PRO A 71 19.35 1.24 2.72
CA PRO A 71 18.30 0.84 3.65
C PRO A 71 17.02 1.68 3.49
N GLN A 72 17.17 2.99 3.27
CA GLN A 72 16.04 3.92 3.06
C GLN A 72 15.25 3.55 1.80
N PHE A 73 15.95 3.21 0.70
CA PHE A 73 15.27 2.83 -0.52
C PHE A 73 14.57 1.47 -0.40
N ALA A 74 15.22 0.50 0.24
CA ALA A 74 14.60 -0.80 0.52
C ALA A 74 13.36 -0.67 1.42
N GLN A 75 13.43 0.15 2.47
CA GLN A 75 12.29 0.41 3.37
C GLN A 75 11.14 1.10 2.64
N PHE A 76 11.43 2.08 1.79
CA PHE A 76 10.41 2.71 0.95
C PHE A 76 9.71 1.70 0.03
N LEU A 77 10.48 0.82 -0.63
CA LEU A 77 9.92 -0.21 -1.50
C LEU A 77 9.07 -1.20 -0.71
N GLN A 78 9.51 -1.60 0.48
CA GLN A 78 8.76 -2.45 1.40
C GLN A 78 7.41 -1.81 1.80
N THR A 79 7.44 -0.57 2.32
CA THR A 79 6.23 0.14 2.77
C THR A 79 5.28 0.41 1.60
N GLY A 80 5.81 0.84 0.45
CA GLY A 80 5.02 1.01 -0.77
C GLY A 80 4.39 -0.30 -1.24
N SER A 81 5.10 -1.43 -1.13
CA SER A 81 4.56 -2.76 -1.46
C SER A 81 3.44 -3.20 -0.51
N MET A 82 3.49 -2.80 0.76
CA MET A 82 2.41 -3.06 1.71
C MET A 82 1.17 -2.20 1.41
N ILE A 83 1.36 -0.93 1.06
CA ILE A 83 0.25 -0.01 0.73
C ILE A 83 -0.42 -0.41 -0.59
N TYR A 84 0.39 -0.59 -1.64
CA TYR A 84 -0.07 -0.72 -3.02
C TYR A 84 -0.04 -2.15 -3.57
N GLY A 85 0.55 -3.09 -2.84
CA GLY A 85 0.73 -4.47 -3.26
C GLY A 85 2.11 -4.75 -3.88
N PRO A 86 2.43 -6.04 -4.12
CA PRO A 86 3.79 -6.49 -4.45
C PRO A 86 4.39 -5.94 -5.75
N GLY A 87 3.56 -5.36 -6.60
CA GLY A 87 4.00 -4.75 -7.86
C GLY A 87 4.54 -3.33 -7.72
N PHE A 88 4.51 -2.73 -6.52
CA PHE A 88 5.05 -1.39 -6.29
C PHE A 88 6.54 -1.30 -6.66
N PRO A 89 7.01 -0.22 -7.33
CA PRO A 89 6.27 0.99 -7.75
C PRO A 89 5.69 0.91 -9.18
N LEU A 90 5.65 -0.26 -9.82
CA LEU A 90 5.27 -0.42 -11.23
C LEU A 90 3.78 -0.68 -11.43
N SER A 91 3.15 -1.45 -10.54
CA SER A 91 1.71 -1.70 -10.53
C SER A 91 1.11 -1.69 -9.13
N ILE A 92 -0.18 -1.36 -9.05
CA ILE A 92 -0.99 -1.52 -7.84
C ILE A 92 -1.76 -2.83 -7.94
N GLY A 93 -1.79 -3.61 -6.87
CA GLY A 93 -2.39 -4.94 -6.84
C GLY A 93 -2.86 -5.35 -5.45
N VAL A 94 -3.30 -6.60 -5.37
CA VAL A 94 -3.53 -7.30 -4.11
C VAL A 94 -2.53 -8.46 -3.95
N PRO A 95 -2.16 -8.81 -2.72
CA PRO A 95 -2.61 -8.18 -1.48
C PRO A 95 -1.87 -6.86 -1.18
N GLY A 96 -2.61 -5.83 -0.80
CA GLY A 96 -2.09 -4.52 -0.36
C GLY A 96 -3.21 -3.74 0.33
N LEU A 97 -2.89 -2.77 1.20
CA LEU A 97 -3.91 -2.03 1.96
C LEU A 97 -4.94 -1.37 1.04
N TYR A 98 -4.46 -0.68 -0.01
CA TYR A 98 -5.32 0.00 -0.98
C TYR A 98 -6.23 -0.97 -1.73
N GLY A 99 -5.68 -2.07 -2.24
CA GLY A 99 -6.46 -3.06 -2.98
C GLY A 99 -7.54 -3.74 -2.12
N ASN A 100 -7.22 -4.06 -0.86
CA ASN A 100 -8.19 -4.64 0.07
C ASN A 100 -9.31 -3.65 0.44
N ALA A 101 -8.97 -2.40 0.73
CA ALA A 101 -9.96 -1.36 1.01
C ALA A 101 -10.85 -1.10 -0.20
N LEU A 102 -10.27 -1.01 -1.40
CA LEU A 102 -11.02 -0.84 -2.64
C LEU A 102 -12.01 -1.99 -2.87
N PHE A 103 -11.58 -3.25 -2.74
CA PHE A 103 -12.47 -4.39 -2.95
C PHE A 103 -13.55 -4.50 -1.88
N TYR A 104 -13.26 -4.09 -0.64
CA TYR A 104 -14.29 -4.01 0.39
C TYR A 104 -15.34 -2.95 0.05
N ALA A 105 -14.91 -1.75 -0.33
CA ALA A 105 -15.81 -0.68 -0.76
C ALA A 105 -16.62 -1.10 -1.99
N ASP A 106 -16.00 -1.76 -2.96
CA ASP A 106 -16.67 -2.23 -4.16
C ASP A 106 -17.74 -3.30 -3.88
N LEU A 107 -17.44 -4.28 -3.02
CA LEU A 107 -18.38 -5.33 -2.64
C LEU A 107 -19.54 -4.82 -1.78
N THR A 108 -19.34 -3.72 -1.03
CA THR A 108 -20.37 -3.15 -0.14
C THR A 108 -21.17 -2.02 -0.77
N GLN A 109 -20.61 -1.29 -1.74
CA GLN A 109 -21.18 -0.06 -2.28
C GLN A 109 -21.49 -0.13 -3.78
N ASN A 110 -20.88 -1.06 -4.51
CA ASN A 110 -20.91 -1.09 -5.98
C ASN A 110 -21.15 -2.50 -6.55
N GLY A 111 -21.62 -3.43 -5.73
CA GLY A 111 -22.01 -4.77 -6.17
C GLY A 111 -20.86 -5.64 -6.68
N GLY A 112 -19.60 -5.33 -6.34
CA GLY A 112 -18.45 -6.20 -6.65
C GLY A 112 -17.90 -6.13 -8.08
N GLN A 113 -18.19 -5.05 -8.83
CA GLN A 113 -17.76 -4.92 -10.25
C GLN A 113 -16.25 -4.97 -10.48
N TYR A 114 -15.44 -4.68 -9.46
CA TYR A 114 -13.97 -4.72 -9.52
C TYR A 114 -13.40 -5.90 -8.74
N ALA A 115 -13.94 -6.24 -7.58
CA ALA A 115 -13.48 -7.37 -6.78
C ALA A 115 -13.74 -8.72 -7.46
N GLY A 116 -14.80 -8.81 -8.25
CA GLY A 116 -15.26 -10.05 -8.89
C GLY A 116 -16.03 -10.97 -7.92
N ASP A 117 -16.53 -12.08 -8.46
CA ASP A 117 -17.42 -12.99 -7.73
C ASP A 117 -16.67 -14.02 -6.87
N LEU A 118 -15.42 -14.31 -7.20
CA LEU A 118 -14.60 -15.33 -6.56
C LEU A 118 -13.62 -14.71 -5.56
N PRO A 119 -13.77 -15.00 -4.24
CA PRO A 119 -12.76 -14.62 -3.26
C PRO A 119 -11.38 -15.15 -3.66
N ASN A 120 -10.35 -14.33 -3.49
CA ASN A 120 -8.95 -14.67 -3.80
C ASN A 120 -8.63 -14.92 -5.30
N GLN A 121 -9.53 -14.58 -6.22
CA GLN A 121 -9.23 -14.52 -7.66
C GLN A 121 -9.57 -13.14 -8.23
N PRO A 122 -8.87 -12.09 -7.78
CA PRO A 122 -9.14 -10.75 -8.24
C PRO A 122 -8.63 -10.58 -9.67
N ASP A 123 -9.44 -9.93 -10.51
CA ASP A 123 -9.00 -9.57 -11.86
C ASP A 123 -7.77 -8.63 -11.77
N PRO A 124 -6.61 -9.02 -12.32
CA PRO A 124 -5.37 -8.24 -12.24
C PRO A 124 -5.51 -6.81 -12.79
N GLY A 125 -6.46 -6.57 -13.69
CA GLY A 125 -6.75 -5.27 -14.29
C GLY A 125 -7.77 -4.43 -13.53
N ALA A 126 -8.49 -4.99 -12.56
CA ALA A 126 -9.65 -4.33 -11.93
C ALA A 126 -9.30 -3.00 -11.26
N ILE A 127 -8.25 -2.99 -10.44
CA ILE A 127 -7.79 -1.78 -9.74
C ILE A 127 -7.41 -0.69 -10.74
N ASN A 128 -6.67 -1.04 -11.79
CA ASN A 128 -6.27 -0.11 -12.83
C ASN A 128 -7.48 0.44 -13.62
N ARG A 129 -8.51 -0.40 -13.87
CA ARG A 129 -9.77 0.06 -14.49
C ARG A 129 -10.51 1.03 -13.59
N TYR A 130 -10.64 0.74 -12.29
CA TYR A 130 -11.24 1.65 -11.31
C TYR A 130 -10.54 3.01 -11.32
N ILE A 131 -9.22 3.03 -11.10
CA ILE A 131 -8.41 4.25 -11.06
C ILE A 131 -8.59 5.06 -12.36
N ARG A 132 -8.56 4.39 -13.51
CA ARG A 132 -8.72 5.04 -14.81
C ARG A 132 -10.11 5.65 -14.99
N LYS A 133 -11.17 4.95 -14.59
CA LYS A 133 -12.55 5.45 -14.71
C LYS A 133 -12.78 6.66 -13.80
N VAL A 134 -12.30 6.61 -12.55
CA VAL A 134 -12.39 7.73 -11.60
C VAL A 134 -11.62 8.95 -12.11
N LYS A 135 -10.36 8.78 -12.55
CA LYS A 135 -9.55 9.88 -13.08
C LYS A 135 -10.13 10.54 -14.33
N ARG A 136 -10.90 9.80 -15.12
CA ARG A 136 -11.58 10.32 -16.32
C ARG A 136 -12.97 10.89 -16.02
N GLY A 137 -13.38 10.96 -14.75
CA GLY A 137 -14.72 11.40 -14.35
C GLY A 137 -15.85 10.48 -14.81
N LYS A 138 -15.54 9.24 -15.24
CA LYS A 138 -16.55 8.29 -15.76
C LYS A 138 -17.38 7.64 -14.65
N VAL A 139 -16.82 7.58 -13.44
CA VAL A 139 -17.49 7.09 -12.23
C VAL A 139 -17.07 7.98 -11.07
N LYS A 140 -17.95 8.13 -10.07
CA LYS A 140 -17.58 8.77 -8.80
C LYS A 140 -16.63 7.83 -8.03
N PRO A 141 -15.66 8.36 -7.25
CA PRO A 141 -14.90 7.55 -6.31
C PRO A 141 -15.84 6.80 -5.36
N LEU A 142 -15.51 5.57 -5.03
CA LEU A 142 -16.18 4.84 -3.95
C LEU A 142 -15.91 5.53 -2.61
N ASP A 143 -16.79 5.35 -1.64
CA ASP A 143 -16.70 5.97 -0.32
C ASP A 143 -15.74 5.17 0.57
N PHE A 144 -14.45 5.41 0.34
CA PHE A 144 -13.38 5.04 1.25
C PHE A 144 -12.20 6.01 1.14
N VAL A 145 -11.42 6.12 2.22
CA VAL A 145 -10.18 6.87 2.26
C VAL A 145 -9.11 6.03 2.96
N LEU A 146 -7.98 5.79 2.30
CA LEU A 146 -6.79 5.21 2.90
C LEU A 146 -5.82 6.34 3.27
N TYR A 147 -5.43 6.39 4.54
CA TYR A 147 -4.50 7.38 5.06
C TYR A 147 -3.06 6.83 5.04
N VAL A 148 -2.16 7.55 4.39
CA VAL A 148 -0.76 7.15 4.23
C VAL A 148 0.20 8.31 4.53
N PRO A 149 1.47 8.02 4.84
CA PRO A 149 2.50 9.04 4.92
C PRO A 149 2.67 9.81 3.59
N VAL A 150 3.17 11.05 3.68
CA VAL A 150 3.24 12.00 2.54
C VAL A 150 4.01 11.44 1.33
N GLU A 151 5.06 10.68 1.58
CA GLU A 151 5.92 10.07 0.57
C GLU A 151 5.20 9.00 -0.27
N PHE A 152 4.04 8.50 0.20
CA PHE A 152 3.28 7.46 -0.47
C PHE A 152 1.99 7.94 -1.14
N VAL A 153 1.60 9.22 -1.07
CA VAL A 153 0.35 9.68 -1.72
C VAL A 153 0.37 9.61 -3.25
N LYS A 154 1.57 9.61 -3.83
CA LYS A 154 1.79 9.48 -5.26
C LYS A 154 2.30 8.08 -5.57
N PHE A 155 1.65 7.44 -6.53
CA PHE A 155 2.16 6.23 -7.17
C PHE A 155 2.74 6.61 -8.53
N ALA A 156 4.03 6.32 -8.76
CA ALA A 156 4.74 6.72 -9.97
C ALA A 156 4.53 8.21 -10.33
N GLY A 157 4.61 9.09 -9.32
CA GLY A 157 4.43 10.55 -9.46
C GLY A 157 2.97 11.02 -9.63
N LYS A 158 1.99 10.13 -9.67
CA LYS A 158 0.58 10.46 -9.90
C LYS A 158 -0.26 10.20 -8.65
N LYS A 159 -1.19 11.10 -8.33
CA LYS A 159 -2.18 10.88 -7.25
C LYS A 159 -3.01 9.62 -7.55
N VAL A 160 -3.26 8.81 -6.54
CA VAL A 160 -4.18 7.67 -6.59
C VAL A 160 -5.51 8.11 -5.95
N PRO A 161 -6.68 7.80 -6.52
CA PRO A 161 -7.96 8.08 -5.89
C PRO A 161 -8.04 7.46 -4.48
N ASN A 162 -8.88 8.02 -3.61
CA ASN A 162 -9.16 7.45 -2.28
C ASN A 162 -7.93 7.29 -1.37
N ILE A 163 -6.90 8.11 -1.59
CA ILE A 163 -5.72 8.18 -0.72
C ILE A 163 -5.56 9.62 -0.23
N GLU A 164 -5.37 9.76 1.07
CA GLU A 164 -5.04 11.03 1.71
C GLU A 164 -3.72 10.92 2.48
N THR A 165 -3.00 12.04 2.54
CA THR A 165 -1.80 12.16 3.35
C THR A 165 -2.16 12.49 4.78
N THR A 166 -1.43 11.91 5.71
CA THR A 166 -1.51 12.28 7.12
C THR A 166 -0.14 12.13 7.79
N ASP A 167 0.13 13.00 8.75
CA ASP A 167 1.19 12.89 9.74
C ASP A 167 0.66 12.47 11.13
N ASP A 168 -0.66 12.55 11.34
CA ASP A 168 -1.33 12.06 12.54
C ASP A 168 -1.09 10.55 12.76
N PRO A 169 -0.34 10.16 13.82
CA PRO A 169 -0.02 8.76 14.11
C PRO A 169 -1.26 7.89 14.39
N THR A 170 -2.39 8.49 14.74
CA THR A 170 -3.65 7.75 14.93
C THR A 170 -4.27 7.32 13.60
N LYS A 171 -3.98 8.05 12.52
CA LYS A 171 -4.54 7.84 11.18
C LYS A 171 -3.64 7.09 10.22
N ILE A 172 -2.31 7.14 10.39
CA ILE A 172 -1.37 6.46 9.48
C ILE A 172 -1.73 4.98 9.32
N PHE A 173 -1.89 4.52 8.07
CA PHE A 173 -2.32 3.16 7.70
C PHE A 173 -3.73 2.77 8.15
N THR A 174 -4.63 3.74 8.39
CA THR A 174 -6.06 3.46 8.55
C THR A 174 -6.80 3.59 7.22
N ALA A 175 -7.91 2.87 7.10
CA ALA A 175 -8.92 3.12 6.07
C ALA A 175 -10.24 3.50 6.72
N SER A 176 -10.88 4.57 6.23
CA SER A 176 -12.25 4.92 6.59
C SER A 176 -13.20 4.59 5.44
N PHE A 177 -14.43 4.22 5.79
CA PHE A 177 -15.51 3.88 4.87
C PHE A 177 -16.80 4.54 5.32
N GLN A 178 -17.76 4.68 4.41
CA GLN A 178 -19.12 5.13 4.72
C GLN A 178 -19.11 6.50 5.45
N ASN A 179 -18.39 7.49 4.93
CA ASN A 179 -18.20 8.80 5.56
C ASN A 179 -17.68 8.74 7.01
N ASN A 180 -16.70 7.86 7.27
CA ASN A 180 -16.07 7.61 8.58
C ASN A 180 -16.93 6.83 9.60
N ASN A 181 -18.04 6.21 9.19
CA ASN A 181 -18.82 5.34 10.08
C ASN A 181 -18.12 3.99 10.36
N GLU A 182 -17.23 3.55 9.48
CA GLU A 182 -16.40 2.37 9.70
C GLU A 182 -14.91 2.72 9.50
N ILE A 183 -14.08 2.39 10.49
CA ILE A 183 -12.63 2.61 10.48
C ILE A 183 -11.91 1.27 10.66
N TRP A 184 -10.92 1.04 9.79
CA TRP A 184 -9.99 -0.07 9.88
C TRP A 184 -8.61 0.47 10.24
N SER A 185 -7.97 -0.15 11.24
CA SER A 185 -6.64 0.19 11.74
C SER A 185 -5.88 -1.07 12.11
#